data_AF-A0A420WHJ3-F1
#
_entry.id   AF-A0A420WHJ3-F1
#
_cell.length_a   1.000
_cell.length_b   1.000
_cell.length_c   1.000
_cell.angle_alpha   90.00
_cell.angle_beta   90.00
_cell.angle_gamma   90.00
#
_symmetry.space_group_name_H-M   'P 1'
#
loop_
_entity.id
_entity.type
_entity.pdbx_description
1 polymer ?
#
loop_
_entity_poly.entity_id
_entity_poly.type
_entity_poly.pdbx_seq_one_letter_code
_entity_poly.pdbx_strand_id
1 'polypeptide(L)'
;MTTSQAFLDRDLRRCHDLLNMANLFVAQKKFSSARSAIGALRANLELLAEKDAHFFRERLIALDVEHSRRSGHFLSDDKIIDLSLYRRQALDRRLATSSLANLKQAAGGQRRHTPAIAEDDRGNFIYRMPMPVDEVSTSDSLGMENLLQIWRQAQQSTGRRHGLPLLSDIDPKFIADIGMLGFVHVIDASSDDPGKFHVTMHGSRVTPFNGRNFSGRTLHDFPIPIYRESVATDYNTVRMTGVPAYHRVIATVDGSRRHYTRLLLPFSTDGNRPDRLLVGVRTDNWLPE
;
A
#
# COMPACT_ATOMS: atom_id res chain seq x y z
N MET A 1 4.04 -28.46 10.39
CA MET A 1 5.20 -27.56 10.56
C MET A 1 4.92 -26.63 11.72
N THR A 2 5.92 -26.38 12.57
CA THR A 2 5.75 -25.76 13.89
C THR A 2 5.39 -24.28 13.82
N THR A 3 4.52 -23.86 14.74
CA THR A 3 4.10 -22.51 15.12
C THR A 3 5.26 -21.62 15.63
N SER A 4 6.36 -21.56 14.88
CA SER A 4 7.60 -20.82 15.19
C SER A 4 7.58 -19.39 14.61
N GLN A 5 6.43 -18.72 14.60
CA GLN A 5 6.38 -17.25 14.47
C GLN A 5 6.46 -16.56 15.84
N ALA A 6 6.92 -17.27 16.86
CA ALA A 6 7.15 -16.78 18.20
C ALA A 6 8.34 -15.80 18.18
N PHE A 7 8.03 -14.52 18.41
CA PHE A 7 8.98 -13.43 18.59
C PHE A 7 9.96 -13.23 17.44
N LEU A 8 9.52 -12.46 16.43
CA LEU A 8 10.50 -11.58 15.78
C LEU A 8 11.28 -10.88 16.89
N ASP A 9 12.60 -11.02 16.86
CA ASP A 9 13.52 -10.28 17.70
C ASP A 9 13.03 -8.82 17.79
N ARG A 10 12.97 -8.28 19.01
CA ARG A 10 12.50 -6.92 19.26
C ARG A 10 13.21 -5.94 18.33
N ASP A 11 14.50 -6.14 18.09
CA ASP A 11 15.31 -5.27 17.25
C ASP A 11 14.98 -5.46 15.76
N LEU A 12 14.72 -6.70 15.34
CA LEU A 12 14.28 -7.01 13.97
C LEU A 12 12.91 -6.37 13.67
N ARG A 13 11.95 -6.51 14.60
CA ARG A 13 10.64 -5.85 14.49
C ARG A 13 10.80 -4.33 14.40
N ARG A 14 11.65 -3.75 15.25
CA ARG A 14 11.91 -2.30 15.25
C ARG A 14 12.50 -1.83 13.93
N CYS A 15 13.41 -2.60 13.31
CA CYS A 15 13.96 -2.28 12.00
C CYS A 15 12.89 -2.28 10.90
N HIS A 16 11.97 -3.26 10.92
CA HIS A 16 10.81 -3.24 10.02
C HIS A 16 9.94 -2.00 10.24
N ASP A 17 9.61 -1.67 11.48
CA ASP A 17 8.79 -0.50 11.78
C ASP A 17 9.45 0.79 11.30
N LEU A 18 10.75 0.98 11.56
CA LEU A 18 11.52 2.15 11.09
C LEU A 18 11.59 2.23 9.56
N LEU A 19 11.80 1.11 8.87
CA LEU A 19 11.80 1.06 7.41
C LEU A 19 10.44 1.47 6.84
N ASN A 20 9.34 0.93 7.35
CA ASN A 20 8.00 1.26 6.88
C ASN A 20 7.61 2.70 7.24
N MET A 21 8.03 3.20 8.41
CA MET A 21 7.84 4.61 8.80
C MET A 21 8.53 5.53 7.80
N ALA A 22 9.79 5.26 7.49
CA ALA A 22 10.55 6.07 6.56
C ALA A 22 9.92 6.09 5.16
N ASN A 23 9.49 4.93 4.65
CA ASN A 23 8.75 4.84 3.38
C ASN A 23 7.45 5.66 3.41
N LEU A 24 6.68 5.57 4.49
CA LEU A 24 5.42 6.30 4.62
C LEU A 24 5.66 7.81 4.69
N PHE A 25 6.70 8.26 5.41
CA PHE A 25 7.11 9.68 5.41
C PHE A 25 7.53 10.16 4.02
N VAL A 26 8.27 9.35 3.25
CA VAL A 26 8.60 9.68 1.84
C VAL A 26 7.34 9.77 0.98
N ALA A 27 6.36 8.87 1.18
CA ALA A 27 5.07 8.93 0.49
C ALA A 27 4.27 10.20 0.86
N GLN A 28 4.36 10.65 2.11
CA GLN A 28 3.77 11.89 2.62
C GLN A 28 4.58 13.16 2.30
N LYS A 29 5.73 13.05 1.61
CA LYS A 29 6.68 14.16 1.37
C LYS A 29 7.24 14.81 2.66
N LYS A 30 7.25 14.09 3.79
CA LYS A 30 7.83 14.52 5.08
C LYS A 30 9.32 14.12 5.16
N PHE A 31 10.17 14.73 4.33
CA PHE A 31 11.56 14.30 4.10
C PHE A 31 12.47 14.37 5.34
N SER A 32 12.26 15.34 6.24
CA SER A 32 13.00 15.45 7.51
C SER A 32 12.69 14.28 8.44
N SER A 33 11.40 13.94 8.60
CA SER A 33 10.96 12.78 9.37
C SER A 33 11.46 11.47 8.76
N ALA A 34 11.43 11.35 7.43
CA ALA A 34 12.01 10.20 6.73
C ALA A 34 13.50 10.06 7.03
N ARG A 35 14.28 11.14 6.94
CA ARG A 35 15.72 11.15 7.25
C ARG A 35 15.99 10.72 8.69
N SER A 36 15.20 11.20 9.64
CA SER A 36 15.30 10.79 11.04
C SER A 36 15.04 9.29 11.22
N ALA A 37 13.98 8.75 10.60
CA ALA A 37 13.67 7.32 10.64
C ALA A 37 14.76 6.46 9.97
N ILE A 38 15.34 6.92 8.86
CA ILE A 38 16.48 6.26 8.18
C ILE A 38 17.71 6.23 9.10
N GLY A 39 18.04 7.35 9.75
CA GLY A 39 19.15 7.41 10.71
C GLY A 39 18.97 6.44 11.87
N ALA A 40 17.76 6.39 12.44
CA ALA A 40 17.41 5.45 13.49
C ALA A 40 17.48 3.99 12.99
N LEU A 41 17.04 3.71 11.75
CA LEU A 41 17.13 2.37 11.16
C LEU A 41 18.59 1.92 11.09
N ARG A 42 19.48 2.74 10.51
CA ARG A 42 20.92 2.43 10.43
C ARG A 42 21.53 2.10 11.79
N ALA A 43 21.21 2.87 12.82
CA ALA A 43 21.70 2.60 14.17
C ALA A 43 21.20 1.27 14.76
N ASN A 44 19.99 0.83 14.41
CA ASN A 44 19.46 -0.46 14.89
C ASN A 44 19.98 -1.65 14.06
N LEU A 45 20.45 -1.44 12.82
CA LEU A 45 21.04 -2.53 12.03
C LEU A 45 22.34 -3.04 12.62
N GLU A 46 23.08 -2.20 13.33
CA GLU A 46 24.32 -2.60 14.05
C GLU A 46 24.03 -3.56 15.22
N LEU A 47 22.78 -3.72 15.62
CA LEU A 47 22.34 -4.64 16.67
C LEU A 47 21.89 -6.01 16.12
N LEU A 48 21.70 -6.13 14.80
CA LEU A 48 21.20 -7.35 14.17
C LEU A 48 22.34 -8.28 13.75
N ALA A 49 22.03 -9.57 13.64
CA ALA A 49 22.90 -10.50 12.93
C ALA A 49 23.06 -10.08 11.46
N GLU A 50 24.24 -10.28 10.87
CA GLU A 50 24.57 -9.79 9.52
C GLU A 50 23.56 -10.26 8.45
N LYS A 51 23.08 -11.50 8.55
CA LYS A 51 22.05 -12.05 7.65
C LYS A 51 20.76 -11.22 7.63
N ASP A 52 20.36 -10.69 8.79
CA ASP A 52 19.12 -9.94 8.96
C ASP A 52 19.36 -8.46 8.59
N ALA A 53 20.53 -7.92 8.94
CA ALA A 53 20.94 -6.58 8.55
C ALA A 53 21.04 -6.40 7.03
N HIS A 54 21.53 -7.42 6.30
CA HIS A 54 21.65 -7.40 4.84
C HIS A 54 20.33 -7.04 4.15
N PHE A 55 19.22 -7.66 4.57
CA PHE A 55 17.87 -7.38 4.03
C PHE A 55 17.51 -5.88 4.12
N PHE A 56 17.82 -5.23 5.23
CA PHE A 56 17.52 -3.81 5.40
C PHE A 56 18.49 -2.91 4.66
N ARG A 57 19.78 -3.27 4.55
CA ARG A 57 20.78 -2.50 3.80
C ARG A 57 20.38 -2.36 2.34
N GLU A 58 19.94 -3.44 1.69
CA GLU A 58 19.47 -3.39 0.29
C GLU A 58 18.27 -2.44 0.12
N ARG A 59 17.32 -2.47 1.07
CA ARG A 59 16.14 -1.60 1.03
C ARG A 59 16.43 -0.15 1.40
N LEU A 60 17.41 0.10 2.27
CA LEU A 60 17.88 1.43 2.61
C LEU A 60 18.44 2.14 1.38
N ILE A 61 19.22 1.45 0.53
CA ILE A 61 19.75 2.01 -0.72
C ILE A 61 18.60 2.49 -1.61
N ALA A 62 17.60 1.63 -1.85
CA ALA A 62 16.44 2.00 -2.66
C ALA A 62 15.66 3.18 -2.07
N LEU A 63 15.53 3.22 -0.73
CA LEU A 63 14.85 4.28 -0.01
C LEU A 63 15.62 5.61 -0.06
N ASP A 64 16.94 5.59 0.10
CA ASP A 64 17.82 6.76 -0.01
C ASP A 64 17.73 7.35 -1.43
N VAL A 65 17.83 6.50 -2.46
CA VAL A 65 17.67 6.92 -3.87
C VAL A 65 16.31 7.59 -4.09
N GLU A 66 15.23 7.00 -3.58
CA GLU A 66 13.89 7.55 -3.74
C GLU A 66 13.70 8.85 -2.93
N HIS A 67 14.25 8.94 -1.73
CA HIS A 67 14.25 10.15 -0.91
C HIS A 67 14.99 11.29 -1.60
N SER A 68 16.19 11.03 -2.10
CA SER A 68 17.01 11.95 -2.89
C SER A 68 16.27 12.43 -4.14
N ARG A 69 15.73 11.49 -4.93
CA ARG A 69 14.95 11.80 -6.14
C ARG A 69 13.75 12.69 -5.85
N ARG A 70 13.01 12.44 -4.75
CA ARG A 70 11.79 13.19 -4.41
C ARG A 70 12.07 14.52 -3.70
N SER A 71 13.16 14.62 -2.95
CA SER A 71 13.59 15.86 -2.31
C SER A 71 14.26 16.83 -3.29
N GLY A 72 14.54 16.42 -4.53
CA GLY A 72 15.19 17.24 -5.54
C GLY A 72 16.71 17.32 -5.38
N HIS A 73 17.29 16.41 -4.59
CA HIS A 73 18.72 16.34 -4.33
C HIS A 73 19.24 14.97 -4.81
N PHE A 74 19.71 14.89 -6.05
CA PHE A 74 20.41 13.69 -6.51
C PHE A 74 21.92 13.86 -6.31
N LEU A 75 22.56 12.87 -5.70
CA LEU A 75 24.02 12.72 -5.67
C LEU A 75 24.37 11.52 -6.54
N SER A 76 25.09 11.78 -7.63
CA SER A 76 25.81 10.77 -8.41
C SER A 76 27.12 11.41 -8.81
N ASP A 77 28.23 10.74 -8.49
CA ASP A 77 29.60 11.14 -8.81
C ASP A 77 29.93 12.62 -8.53
N ASP A 78 29.55 13.13 -7.34
CA ASP A 78 29.82 14.50 -6.88
C ASP A 78 29.36 15.63 -7.83
N LYS A 79 28.41 15.38 -8.73
CA LYS A 79 27.84 16.41 -9.62
C LYS A 79 26.34 16.55 -9.45
N ILE A 80 25.90 17.79 -9.18
CA ILE A 80 24.49 18.18 -9.10
C ILE A 80 23.95 18.33 -10.54
N ILE A 81 22.95 17.54 -10.90
CA ILE A 81 22.21 17.69 -12.16
C ILE A 81 20.78 18.15 -11.87
N ASP A 82 20.39 19.26 -12.48
CA ASP A 82 19.07 19.88 -12.33
C ASP A 82 18.00 19.18 -13.19
N LEU A 83 17.11 18.43 -12.53
CA LEU A 83 16.00 17.69 -13.16
C LEU A 83 14.82 18.57 -13.59
N SER A 84 14.85 19.88 -13.33
CA SER A 84 13.84 20.83 -13.84
C SER A 84 13.86 20.93 -15.36
N LEU A 85 15.04 20.77 -15.98
CA LEU A 85 15.24 20.77 -17.44
C LEU A 85 14.62 19.54 -18.13
N TYR A 86 14.61 18.38 -17.46
CA TYR A 86 14.02 17.15 -17.99
C TYR A 86 12.47 17.18 -17.95
N ARG A 87 11.88 17.87 -16.95
CA ARG A 87 10.42 17.99 -16.80
C ARG A 87 9.77 18.88 -17.86
N ARG A 88 10.48 19.88 -18.41
CA ARG A 88 9.97 20.70 -19.52
C ARG A 88 9.74 19.88 -20.79
N GLN A 89 10.62 18.93 -21.09
CA GLN A 89 10.50 18.09 -22.29
C GLN A 89 9.39 17.02 -22.21
N ALA A 90 8.95 16.63 -21.01
CA ALA A 90 7.91 15.62 -20.81
C ALA A 90 6.47 16.19 -20.79
N LEU A 91 6.31 17.48 -20.45
CA LEU A 91 5.01 18.17 -20.41
C LEU A 91 4.53 18.58 -21.82
N ASP A 92 5.44 18.87 -22.74
CA ASP A 92 5.11 19.24 -24.12
C ASP A 92 4.53 18.09 -24.96
N ARG A 93 4.52 16.85 -24.43
CA ARG A 93 3.94 15.67 -25.10
C ARG A 93 2.52 15.29 -24.64
N ARG A 94 1.91 16.02 -23.70
CA ARG A 94 0.63 15.63 -23.07
C ARG A 94 -0.58 16.53 -23.38
N LEU A 95 -0.46 17.42 -24.37
CA LEU A 95 -1.60 18.18 -24.90
C LEU A 95 -1.99 17.67 -26.30
N ALA A 96 -2.40 16.40 -26.38
CA ALA A 96 -3.26 15.92 -27.45
C ALA A 96 -3.97 14.66 -26.97
N THR A 97 -5.29 14.63 -27.15
CA THR A 97 -6.24 13.50 -26.97
C THR A 97 -6.55 13.05 -25.53
N SER A 98 -7.70 13.46 -25.01
CA SER A 98 -8.95 12.67 -25.17
C SER A 98 -10.09 13.29 -24.35
N SER A 99 -11.28 13.23 -24.97
CA SER A 99 -12.53 13.83 -24.54
C SER A 99 -13.21 13.01 -23.44
N LEU A 100 -13.74 13.71 -22.45
CA LEU A 100 -14.67 13.17 -21.45
C LEU A 100 -16.03 12.88 -22.09
N ALA A 101 -16.50 11.64 -22.03
CA ALA A 101 -17.92 11.32 -22.13
C ALA A 101 -18.29 10.07 -21.32
N ASN A 102 -19.20 10.30 -20.37
CA ASN A 102 -20.20 9.40 -19.78
C ASN A 102 -19.78 8.16 -19.00
N LEU A 103 -19.98 8.25 -17.67
CA LEU A 103 -20.63 7.21 -16.86
C LEU A 103 -21.20 7.84 -15.58
N LYS A 104 -22.47 8.25 -15.65
CA LYS A 104 -23.32 8.52 -14.47
C LYS A 104 -24.53 7.59 -14.56
N GLN A 105 -24.48 6.48 -13.83
CA GLN A 105 -25.61 5.90 -13.10
C GLN A 105 -25.19 4.56 -12.48
N ALA A 106 -25.09 4.53 -11.15
CA ALA A 106 -25.35 3.36 -10.30
C ALA A 106 -25.14 3.76 -8.83
N ALA A 107 -26.04 4.56 -8.27
CA ALA A 107 -26.14 4.75 -6.83
C ALA A 107 -27.62 4.64 -6.47
N GLY A 108 -27.99 3.59 -5.74
CA GLY A 108 -29.37 3.40 -5.27
C GLY A 108 -29.87 1.96 -5.07
N GLY A 109 -29.02 0.94 -5.16
CA GLY A 109 -29.42 -0.44 -4.86
C GLY A 109 -28.47 -1.09 -3.87
N GLN A 110 -29.02 -1.75 -2.84
CA GLN A 110 -28.26 -2.69 -2.01
C GLN A 110 -27.68 -3.78 -2.94
N ARG A 111 -26.43 -3.63 -3.36
CA ARG A 111 -25.73 -4.64 -4.14
C ARG A 111 -25.52 -5.85 -3.24
N ARG A 112 -26.14 -6.97 -3.60
CA ARG A 112 -25.80 -8.26 -3.02
C ARG A 112 -24.29 -8.46 -3.17
N HIS A 113 -23.64 -8.85 -2.08
CA HIS A 113 -22.22 -9.17 -2.02
C HIS A 113 -21.97 -10.47 -2.81
N THR A 114 -21.96 -10.41 -4.14
CA THR A 114 -21.67 -11.58 -4.97
C THR A 114 -20.15 -11.83 -4.92
N PRO A 115 -19.71 -13.03 -4.50
CA PRO A 115 -18.30 -13.39 -4.56
C PRO A 115 -17.78 -13.31 -5.98
N ALA A 116 -16.55 -12.80 -6.15
CA ALA A 116 -15.84 -12.86 -7.42
C ALA A 116 -14.89 -14.05 -7.39
N ILE A 117 -14.99 -14.92 -8.40
CA ILE A 117 -14.17 -16.12 -8.54
C ILE A 117 -13.42 -16.02 -9.87
N ALA A 118 -12.11 -16.24 -9.84
CA ALA A 118 -11.27 -16.33 -11.02
C ALA A 118 -10.29 -17.50 -10.86
N GLU A 119 -10.07 -18.24 -11.95
CA GLU A 119 -9.14 -19.36 -12.02
C GLU A 119 -8.42 -19.31 -13.37
N ASP A 120 -7.14 -19.70 -13.40
CA ASP A 120 -6.37 -19.83 -14.65
C ASP A 120 -5.97 -21.28 -14.95
N ASP A 121 -5.42 -21.50 -16.14
CA ASP A 121 -4.96 -22.80 -16.63
C ASP A 121 -3.77 -23.38 -15.83
N ARG A 122 -3.16 -22.59 -14.96
CA ARG A 122 -2.05 -22.98 -14.08
C ARG A 122 -2.53 -23.38 -12.69
N GLY A 123 -3.84 -23.42 -12.46
CA GLY A 123 -4.43 -23.73 -11.16
C GLY A 123 -4.28 -22.60 -10.14
N ASN A 124 -3.92 -21.38 -10.57
CA ASN A 124 -4.06 -20.24 -9.69
C ASN A 124 -5.55 -19.93 -9.54
N PHE A 125 -5.95 -19.57 -8.34
CA PHE A 125 -7.34 -19.36 -7.98
C PHE A 125 -7.46 -18.16 -7.06
N ILE A 126 -8.49 -17.34 -7.26
CA ILE A 126 -8.83 -16.24 -6.38
C ILE A 126 -10.33 -16.22 -6.16
N TYR A 127 -10.69 -16.36 -4.89
CA TYR A 127 -12.03 -16.14 -4.39
C TYR A 127 -12.02 -14.91 -3.50
N ARG A 128 -12.75 -13.89 -3.91
CA ARG A 128 -12.88 -12.62 -3.18
C ARG A 128 -14.33 -12.44 -2.73
N MET A 129 -14.52 -12.36 -1.42
CA MET A 129 -15.79 -12.04 -0.80
C MET A 129 -15.78 -10.58 -0.33
N PRO A 130 -16.54 -9.68 -0.97
CA PRO A 130 -16.71 -8.32 -0.46
C PRO A 130 -17.52 -8.38 0.83
N MET A 131 -17.00 -7.74 1.88
CA MET A 131 -17.63 -7.68 3.19
C MET A 131 -18.16 -6.25 3.43
N PRO A 132 -19.22 -6.07 4.22
CA PRO A 132 -19.55 -4.76 4.76
C PRO A 132 -18.34 -4.17 5.50
N VAL A 133 -18.04 -2.89 5.28
CA VAL A 133 -16.88 -2.23 5.90
C VAL A 133 -17.04 -2.16 7.44
N ASP A 134 -18.26 -2.11 7.93
CA ASP A 134 -18.53 -2.12 9.38
C ASP A 134 -18.28 -3.49 10.02
N GLU A 135 -18.21 -4.58 9.25
CA GLU A 135 -17.82 -5.91 9.73
C GLU A 135 -16.30 -6.07 9.90
N VAL A 136 -15.50 -5.02 9.66
CA VAL A 136 -14.07 -5.05 9.99
C VAL A 136 -13.85 -5.31 11.49
N SER A 137 -14.73 -4.80 12.36
CA SER A 137 -14.65 -4.97 13.82
C SER A 137 -14.96 -6.39 14.30
N THR A 138 -15.76 -7.13 13.55
CA THR A 138 -16.13 -8.52 13.86
C THR A 138 -15.25 -9.54 13.16
N SER A 139 -14.25 -9.07 12.41
CA SER A 139 -13.25 -9.93 11.79
C SER A 139 -12.12 -10.26 12.77
N ASP A 140 -11.54 -11.46 12.67
CA ASP A 140 -10.33 -11.85 13.41
C ASP A 140 -9.07 -11.08 12.95
N SER A 141 -9.23 -10.07 12.08
CA SER A 141 -8.14 -9.32 11.47
C SER A 141 -7.65 -8.19 12.38
N LEU A 142 -6.79 -8.56 13.33
CA LEU A 142 -6.16 -7.65 14.29
C LEU A 142 -5.65 -6.35 13.64
N GLY A 143 -6.14 -5.22 14.13
CA GLY A 143 -5.70 -3.87 13.76
C GLY A 143 -6.39 -3.25 12.54
N MET A 144 -7.19 -4.01 11.76
CA MET A 144 -7.92 -3.43 10.61
C MET A 144 -8.99 -2.42 11.04
N GLU A 145 -9.70 -2.69 12.13
CA GLU A 145 -10.71 -1.77 12.67
C GLU A 145 -10.07 -0.45 13.10
N ASN A 146 -8.96 -0.54 13.84
CA ASN A 146 -8.21 0.64 14.25
C ASN A 146 -7.68 1.43 13.05
N LEU A 147 -7.25 0.75 11.98
CA LEU A 147 -6.81 1.41 10.75
C LEU A 147 -7.97 2.15 10.06
N LEU A 148 -9.16 1.55 9.99
CA LEU A 148 -10.37 2.21 9.51
C LEU A 148 -10.75 3.40 10.38
N GLN A 149 -10.62 3.28 11.70
CA GLN A 149 -10.94 4.35 12.64
C GLN A 149 -9.99 5.54 12.50
N ILE A 150 -8.68 5.30 12.32
CA ILE A 150 -7.70 6.35 12.01
C ILE A 150 -8.11 7.10 10.73
N TRP A 151 -8.53 6.37 9.69
CA TRP A 151 -8.99 6.98 8.45
C TRP A 151 -10.26 7.82 8.64
N ARG A 152 -11.26 7.31 9.39
CA ARG A 152 -12.50 8.04 9.71
C ARG A 152 -12.21 9.32 10.49
N GLN A 153 -11.29 9.27 11.46
CA GLN A 153 -10.86 10.44 12.23
C GLN A 153 -10.17 11.48 11.33
N ALA A 154 -9.27 11.05 10.44
CA ALA A 154 -8.64 11.93 9.47
C ALA A 154 -9.66 12.56 8.50
N GLN A 155 -10.68 11.80 8.10
CA GLN A 155 -11.76 12.32 7.27
C GLN A 155 -12.55 13.42 8.00
N GLN A 156 -12.91 13.16 9.27
CA GLN A 156 -13.67 14.10 10.10
C GLN A 156 -12.88 15.39 10.39
N SER A 157 -11.57 15.28 10.62
CA SER A 157 -10.72 16.44 10.94
C SER A 157 -10.53 17.41 9.77
N THR A 158 -10.81 16.97 8.53
CA THR A 158 -10.77 17.87 7.37
C THR A 158 -11.81 18.99 7.43
N GLY A 159 -12.84 18.86 8.29
CA GLY A 159 -13.96 19.82 8.37
C GLY A 159 -14.85 19.84 7.11
N ARG A 160 -14.54 19.00 6.12
CA ARG A 160 -15.27 18.89 4.87
C ARG A 160 -16.29 17.76 5.02
N ARG A 161 -17.58 18.11 4.99
CA ARG A 161 -18.70 17.16 5.12
C ARG A 161 -18.61 15.95 4.17
N HIS A 162 -17.87 16.08 3.06
CA HIS A 162 -17.62 15.04 2.06
C HIS A 162 -16.17 14.98 1.57
N GLY A 163 -15.22 15.58 2.30
CA GLY A 163 -13.82 15.59 1.87
C GLY A 163 -13.15 14.23 2.07
N LEU A 164 -12.21 13.90 1.19
CA LEU A 164 -11.31 12.77 1.40
C LEU A 164 -10.13 13.25 2.25
N PRO A 165 -9.65 12.42 3.20
CA PRO A 165 -8.45 12.77 3.96
C PRO A 165 -7.21 12.82 3.05
N LEU A 166 -6.26 13.67 3.41
CA LEU A 166 -4.92 13.64 2.85
C LEU A 166 -4.12 12.53 3.52
N LEU A 167 -3.24 11.87 2.78
CA LEU A 167 -2.35 10.87 3.40
C LEU A 167 -1.46 11.50 4.48
N SER A 168 -1.17 12.80 4.37
CA SER A 168 -0.40 13.58 5.35
C SER A 168 -1.10 13.81 6.69
N ASP A 169 -2.43 13.63 6.73
CA ASP A 169 -3.27 13.83 7.92
C ASP A 169 -3.11 12.67 8.93
N ILE A 170 -2.51 11.57 8.51
CA ILE A 170 -2.21 10.42 9.37
C ILE A 170 -0.75 10.49 9.83
N ASP A 171 -0.54 10.42 11.14
CA ASP A 171 0.78 10.15 11.70
C ASP A 171 1.11 8.66 11.56
N PRO A 172 2.19 8.28 10.85
CA PRO A 172 2.66 6.88 10.77
C PRO A 172 2.82 6.18 12.11
N LYS A 173 3.09 6.93 13.20
CA LYS A 173 3.20 6.38 14.55
C LYS A 173 1.93 5.69 15.00
N PHE A 174 0.75 6.25 14.71
CA PHE A 174 -0.51 5.61 15.07
C PHE A 174 -0.69 4.25 14.38
N ILE A 175 -0.22 4.11 13.13
CA ILE A 175 -0.24 2.83 12.42
C ILE A 175 0.76 1.83 13.05
N ALA A 176 1.91 2.32 13.53
CA ALA A 176 2.90 1.52 14.25
C ALA A 176 2.37 1.04 15.61
N ASP A 177 1.72 1.92 16.37
CA ASP A 177 1.17 1.65 17.70
C ASP A 177 0.09 0.56 17.65
N ILE A 178 -0.73 0.54 16.60
CA ILE A 178 -1.73 -0.52 16.35
C ILE A 178 -1.12 -1.76 15.68
N GLY A 179 0.20 -1.80 15.49
CA GLY A 179 0.93 -2.94 14.94
C GLY A 179 0.67 -3.23 13.46
N MET A 180 0.15 -2.26 12.70
CA MET A 180 -0.25 -2.42 11.29
C MET A 180 0.80 -1.95 10.29
N LEU A 181 1.88 -1.29 10.73
CA LEU A 181 2.77 -0.58 9.83
C LEU A 181 3.49 -1.50 8.81
N GLY A 182 3.87 -2.71 9.20
CA GLY A 182 4.42 -3.71 8.29
C GLY A 182 3.39 -4.35 7.36
N PHE A 183 2.10 -4.10 7.57
CA PHE A 183 0.96 -4.74 6.90
C PHE A 183 0.20 -3.78 5.98
N VAL A 184 0.72 -2.56 5.78
CA VAL A 184 0.09 -1.56 4.92
C VAL A 184 0.91 -1.30 3.66
N HIS A 185 0.22 -1.06 2.55
CA HIS A 185 0.77 -0.53 1.31
C HIS A 185 0.24 0.88 1.07
N VAL A 186 1.01 1.68 0.33
CA VAL A 186 0.51 2.91 -0.28
C VAL A 186 0.55 2.75 -1.78
N ILE A 187 -0.58 3.03 -2.42
CA ILE A 187 -0.77 2.96 -3.86
C ILE A 187 -0.99 4.38 -4.40
N ASP A 188 -0.21 4.76 -5.40
CA ASP A 188 -0.52 5.88 -6.28
C ASP A 188 -1.52 5.40 -7.33
N ALA A 189 -2.76 5.86 -7.17
CA ALA A 189 -3.88 5.56 -8.05
C ALA A 189 -4.24 6.78 -8.92
N SER A 190 -3.27 7.65 -9.25
CA SER A 190 -3.51 8.84 -10.07
C SER A 190 -3.76 8.51 -11.55
N SER A 191 -3.12 7.45 -12.07
CA SER A 191 -3.28 6.97 -13.45
C SER A 191 -4.73 6.58 -13.76
N ASP A 192 -5.24 6.87 -14.96
CA ASP A 192 -6.57 6.39 -15.36
C ASP A 192 -6.61 4.90 -15.72
N ASP A 193 -5.46 4.33 -16.11
CA ASP A 193 -5.26 2.90 -16.30
C ASP A 193 -4.92 2.21 -14.97
N PRO A 194 -5.79 1.31 -14.45
CA PRO A 194 -5.56 0.58 -13.20
C PRO A 194 -4.31 -0.30 -13.20
N GLY A 195 -3.89 -0.82 -14.36
CA GLY A 195 -2.67 -1.62 -14.47
C GLY A 195 -1.40 -0.80 -14.17
N LYS A 196 -1.47 0.52 -14.34
CA LYS A 196 -0.39 1.47 -14.07
C LYS A 196 -0.44 2.08 -12.67
N PHE A 197 -1.35 1.65 -11.81
CA PHE A 197 -1.28 2.02 -10.39
C PHE A 197 0.05 1.59 -9.80
N HIS A 198 0.70 2.51 -9.09
CA HIS A 198 2.08 2.35 -8.67
C HIS A 198 2.14 2.11 -7.16
N VAL A 199 2.77 1.03 -6.74
CA VAL A 199 3.00 0.70 -5.33
C VAL A 199 4.13 1.59 -4.82
N THR A 200 3.78 2.71 -4.19
CA THR A 200 4.79 3.64 -3.65
C THR A 200 5.46 3.09 -2.38
N MET A 201 4.72 2.30 -1.61
CA MET A 201 5.23 1.62 -0.43
C MET A 201 4.58 0.25 -0.34
N HIS A 202 5.38 -0.79 -0.17
CA HIS A 202 4.91 -2.13 0.11
C HIS A 202 5.25 -2.56 1.53
N GLY A 203 4.23 -2.91 2.32
CA GLY A 203 4.40 -3.39 3.69
C GLY A 203 5.39 -4.56 3.76
N SER A 204 6.37 -4.47 4.65
CA SER A 204 7.44 -5.47 4.74
C SER A 204 7.00 -6.85 5.25
N ARG A 205 5.80 -6.94 5.85
CA ARG A 205 5.23 -8.17 6.43
C ARG A 205 4.06 -8.72 5.62
N VAL A 206 3.83 -8.17 4.42
CA VAL A 206 2.77 -8.64 3.52
C VAL A 206 3.32 -9.74 2.63
N THR A 207 2.75 -10.95 2.74
CA THR A 207 3.29 -12.20 2.17
C THR A 207 2.47 -12.90 1.06
N PRO A 208 1.46 -12.31 0.37
CA PRO A 208 0.78 -12.95 -0.75
C PRO A 208 1.69 -13.51 -1.86
N PHE A 209 2.93 -13.01 -1.97
CA PHE A 209 3.94 -13.46 -2.92
C PHE A 209 5.26 -13.81 -2.23
N ASN A 210 5.20 -14.62 -1.16
CA ASN A 210 6.37 -15.10 -0.42
C ASN A 210 7.28 -13.95 0.08
N GLY A 211 6.67 -12.83 0.50
CA GLY A 211 7.39 -11.67 1.02
C GLY A 211 8.07 -10.78 -0.04
N ARG A 212 7.83 -11.02 -1.34
CA ARG A 212 8.37 -10.20 -2.42
C ARG A 212 7.99 -8.73 -2.25
N ASN A 213 8.97 -7.84 -2.44
CA ASN A 213 8.77 -6.40 -2.41
C ASN A 213 8.24 -5.88 -3.76
N PHE A 214 7.13 -5.15 -3.74
CA PHE A 214 6.63 -4.46 -4.93
C PHE A 214 6.76 -2.93 -4.85
N SER A 215 7.42 -2.35 -3.84
CA SER A 215 7.71 -0.92 -3.84
C SER A 215 8.42 -0.49 -5.13
N GLY A 216 7.96 0.60 -5.77
CA GLY A 216 8.50 1.09 -7.02
C GLY A 216 7.98 0.38 -8.28
N ARG A 217 7.04 -0.57 -8.12
CA ARG A 217 6.45 -1.35 -9.22
C ARG A 217 5.01 -0.92 -9.48
N THR A 218 4.53 -1.26 -10.66
CA THR A 218 3.12 -1.11 -11.04
C THR A 218 2.35 -2.39 -10.78
N LEU A 219 1.02 -2.34 -10.79
CA LEU A 219 0.19 -3.56 -10.71
C LEU A 219 0.41 -4.50 -11.91
N HIS A 220 0.80 -3.98 -13.07
CA HIS A 220 1.17 -4.80 -14.23
C HIS A 220 2.38 -5.72 -13.96
N ASP A 221 3.27 -5.33 -13.05
CA ASP A 221 4.47 -6.11 -12.70
C ASP A 221 4.17 -7.29 -11.76
N PHE A 222 2.91 -7.46 -11.33
CA PHE A 222 2.51 -8.59 -10.51
C PHE A 222 2.51 -9.85 -11.38
N PRO A 223 3.16 -10.95 -10.95
CA PRO A 223 3.49 -12.06 -11.82
C PRO A 223 2.27 -12.88 -12.29
N ILE A 224 1.14 -12.76 -11.59
CA ILE A 224 -0.02 -13.64 -11.75
C ILE A 224 -1.19 -12.85 -12.34
N PRO A 225 -1.56 -13.08 -13.62
CA PRO A 225 -2.54 -12.28 -14.35
C PRO A 225 -3.90 -12.14 -13.66
N ILE A 226 -4.48 -13.24 -13.19
CA ILE A 226 -5.77 -13.19 -12.49
C ILE A 226 -5.70 -12.39 -11.19
N TYR A 227 -4.53 -12.39 -10.53
CA TYR A 227 -4.31 -11.61 -9.30
C TYR A 227 -4.18 -10.13 -9.58
N ARG A 228 -3.37 -9.73 -10.58
CA ARG A 228 -3.25 -8.31 -10.95
C ARG A 228 -4.60 -7.72 -11.36
N GLU A 229 -5.42 -8.47 -12.11
CA GLU A 229 -6.72 -8.02 -12.59
C GLU A 229 -7.72 -7.89 -11.44
N SER A 230 -7.73 -8.86 -10.53
CA SER A 230 -8.53 -8.83 -9.31
C SER A 230 -8.18 -7.61 -8.44
N VAL A 231 -6.89 -7.38 -8.16
CA VAL A 231 -6.41 -6.23 -7.38
C VAL A 231 -6.72 -4.90 -8.08
N ALA A 232 -6.43 -4.80 -9.37
CA ALA A 232 -6.66 -3.59 -10.15
C ALA A 232 -8.15 -3.20 -10.15
N THR A 233 -9.05 -4.19 -10.25
CA THR A 233 -10.50 -3.98 -10.19
C THR A 233 -10.92 -3.39 -8.85
N ASP A 234 -10.45 -3.95 -7.73
CA ASP A 234 -10.81 -3.45 -6.39
C ASP A 234 -10.27 -2.04 -6.15
N TYR A 235 -9.01 -1.83 -6.52
CA TYR A 235 -8.34 -0.56 -6.31
C TYR A 235 -9.02 0.53 -7.14
N ASN A 236 -9.37 0.21 -8.39
CA ASN A 236 -10.06 1.16 -9.24
C ASN A 236 -11.48 1.43 -8.76
N THR A 237 -12.18 0.42 -8.22
CA THR A 237 -13.50 0.61 -7.63
C THR A 237 -13.44 1.62 -6.48
N VAL A 238 -12.54 1.45 -5.52
CA VAL A 238 -12.36 2.38 -4.40
C VAL A 238 -11.90 3.77 -4.87
N ARG A 239 -11.01 3.82 -5.86
CA ARG A 239 -10.58 5.08 -6.47
C ARG A 239 -11.74 5.84 -7.12
N MET A 240 -12.64 5.13 -7.80
CA MET A 240 -13.77 5.75 -8.51
C MET A 240 -14.90 6.15 -7.56
N THR A 241 -15.12 5.42 -6.46
CA THR A 241 -16.21 5.71 -5.53
C THR A 241 -15.80 6.61 -4.38
N GLY A 242 -14.53 6.62 -3.99
CA GLY A 242 -14.06 7.26 -2.76
C GLY A 242 -14.59 6.59 -1.48
N VAL A 243 -15.14 5.38 -1.60
CA VAL A 243 -15.70 4.62 -0.47
C VAL A 243 -14.72 3.52 -0.08
N PRO A 244 -14.39 3.37 1.22
CA PRO A 244 -13.61 2.23 1.69
C PRO A 244 -14.18 0.88 1.25
N ALA A 245 -13.32 -0.12 1.07
CA ALA A 245 -13.75 -1.47 0.78
C ALA A 245 -13.00 -2.49 1.63
N TYR A 246 -13.71 -3.52 2.09
CA TYR A 246 -13.16 -4.60 2.89
C TYR A 246 -13.48 -5.94 2.21
N HIS A 247 -12.47 -6.79 2.12
CA HIS A 247 -12.57 -8.08 1.45
C HIS A 247 -11.94 -9.18 2.29
N ARG A 248 -12.58 -10.36 2.30
CA ARG A 248 -11.94 -11.64 2.63
C ARG A 248 -11.51 -12.29 1.32
N VAL A 249 -10.27 -12.75 1.27
CA VAL A 249 -9.67 -13.30 0.04
C VAL A 249 -9.06 -14.65 0.33
N ILE A 250 -9.48 -15.65 -0.43
CA ILE A 250 -8.84 -16.96 -0.52
C ILE A 250 -8.14 -16.99 -1.87
N ALA A 251 -6.83 -17.20 -1.88
CA ALA A 251 -6.06 -17.23 -3.11
C ALA A 251 -5.08 -18.40 -3.10
N THR A 252 -5.08 -19.20 -4.17
CA THR A 252 -3.99 -20.12 -4.49
C THR A 252 -3.12 -19.42 -5.52
N VAL A 253 -1.88 -19.11 -5.15
CA VAL A 253 -0.95 -18.39 -6.02
C VAL A 253 0.39 -19.10 -5.96
N ASP A 254 0.85 -19.58 -7.11
CA ASP A 254 2.05 -20.42 -7.27
C ASP A 254 2.02 -21.64 -6.33
N GLY A 255 0.90 -22.38 -6.36
CA GLY A 255 0.67 -23.57 -5.53
C GLY A 255 0.49 -23.31 -4.02
N SER A 256 0.66 -22.06 -3.57
CA SER A 256 0.52 -21.69 -2.16
C SER A 256 -0.86 -21.11 -1.90
N ARG A 257 -1.68 -21.85 -1.13
CA ARG A 257 -2.99 -21.38 -0.68
C ARG A 257 -2.83 -20.38 0.46
N ARG A 258 -3.52 -19.25 0.35
CA ARG A 258 -3.48 -18.15 1.32
C ARG A 258 -4.89 -17.68 1.60
N HIS A 259 -5.12 -17.35 2.86
CA HIS A 259 -6.33 -16.70 3.35
C HIS A 259 -5.88 -15.38 3.93
N TYR A 260 -6.51 -14.29 3.53
CA TYR A 260 -6.18 -12.98 4.05
C TYR A 260 -7.35 -12.03 3.91
N THR A 261 -7.35 -10.99 4.73
CA THR A 261 -8.24 -9.85 4.55
C THR A 261 -7.51 -8.65 4.00
N ARG A 262 -8.26 -7.82 3.28
CA ARG A 262 -7.76 -6.61 2.64
C ARG A 262 -8.71 -5.46 2.87
N LEU A 263 -8.21 -4.42 3.53
CA LEU A 263 -8.92 -3.15 3.73
C LEU A 263 -8.31 -2.08 2.81
N LEU A 264 -9.14 -1.41 2.02
CA LEU A 264 -8.75 -0.37 1.08
C LEU A 264 -9.32 0.96 1.55
N LEU A 265 -8.46 1.95 1.77
CA LEU A 265 -8.83 3.26 2.31
C LEU A 265 -8.43 4.36 1.32
N PRO A 266 -9.39 5.13 0.78
CA PRO A 266 -9.11 6.16 -0.21
C PRO A 266 -8.57 7.44 0.43
N PHE A 267 -7.54 8.01 -0.17
CA PHE A 267 -6.97 9.31 0.16
C PHE A 267 -6.89 10.16 -1.09
N SER A 268 -6.77 11.46 -0.88
CA SER A 268 -6.58 12.42 -1.95
C SER A 268 -5.33 13.26 -1.72
N THR A 269 -4.76 13.82 -2.79
CA THR A 269 -3.74 14.87 -2.69
C THR A 269 -4.32 16.29 -2.67
N ASP A 270 -5.55 16.49 -3.16
CA ASP A 270 -6.26 17.78 -3.21
C ASP A 270 -7.53 17.80 -2.32
N GLY A 271 -7.93 16.65 -1.81
CA GLY A 271 -9.12 16.42 -1.00
C GLY A 271 -10.41 16.27 -1.81
N ASN A 272 -10.34 16.20 -3.14
CA ASN A 272 -11.50 16.09 -4.03
C ASN A 272 -11.65 14.69 -4.64
N ARG A 273 -10.60 14.20 -5.31
CA ARG A 273 -10.62 12.89 -6.00
C ARG A 273 -9.69 11.91 -5.30
N PRO A 274 -10.10 10.64 -5.10
CA PRO A 274 -9.17 9.61 -4.67
C PRO A 274 -8.08 9.39 -5.73
N ASP A 275 -6.84 9.62 -5.35
CA ASP A 275 -5.65 9.37 -6.18
C ASP A 275 -4.58 8.60 -5.40
N ARG A 276 -4.89 8.24 -4.15
CA ARG A 276 -4.05 7.47 -3.24
C ARG A 276 -4.89 6.44 -2.52
N LEU A 277 -4.34 5.25 -2.30
CA LEU A 277 -4.95 4.24 -1.44
C LEU A 277 -3.95 3.82 -0.36
N LEU A 278 -4.40 3.75 0.89
CA LEU A 278 -3.73 2.96 1.92
C LEU A 278 -4.41 1.61 1.97
N VAL A 279 -3.64 0.53 1.84
CA VAL A 279 -4.17 -0.83 1.77
C VAL A 279 -3.61 -1.65 2.91
N GLY A 280 -4.45 -2.03 3.87
CA GLY A 280 -4.09 -2.98 4.91
C GLY A 280 -4.30 -4.41 4.43
N VAL A 281 -3.34 -5.29 4.68
CA VAL A 281 -3.41 -6.73 4.35
C VAL A 281 -3.01 -7.57 5.55
N ARG A 282 -3.88 -8.48 6.00
CA ARG A 282 -3.61 -9.40 7.11
C ARG A 282 -3.87 -10.82 6.68
N THR A 283 -2.87 -11.67 6.84
CA THR A 283 -3.06 -13.11 6.71
C THR A 283 -3.91 -13.61 7.87
N ASP A 284 -4.80 -14.49 7.52
CA ASP A 284 -5.93 -14.93 8.29
C ASP A 284 -5.59 -16.34 8.83
N ASN A 285 -5.50 -16.54 10.16
CA ASN A 285 -5.04 -17.80 10.77
C ASN A 285 -6.16 -18.82 11.14
N TRP A 286 -7.41 -18.51 10.83
CA TRP A 286 -8.65 -19.27 11.12
C TRP A 286 -8.73 -20.69 10.55
N LEU A 287 -7.90 -21.05 9.57
CA LEU A 287 -7.90 -22.42 9.05
C LEU A 287 -6.64 -23.14 9.55
N PRO A 288 -6.78 -24.17 10.40
CA PRO A 288 -5.68 -25.10 10.61
C PRO A 288 -5.33 -25.75 9.26
N GLU A 289 -4.03 -25.79 8.95
CA GLU A 289 -3.49 -26.52 7.81
C GLU A 289 -3.90 -27.99 7.82
#